data_AF-A0A317JAY7-F1
#
_entry.id   AF-A0A317JAY7-F1
#
_cell.length_a   1.000
_cell.length_b   1.000
_cell.length_c   1.000
_cell.angle_alpha   90.00
_cell.angle_beta   90.00
_cell.angle_gamma   90.00
#
_symmetry.space_group_name_H-M   'P 1'
#
loop_
_entity.id
_entity.type
_entity.pdbx_description
1 polymer ?
#
loop_
_entity_poly.entity_id
_entity_poly.type
_entity_poly.pdbx_seq_one_letter_code
_entity_poly.pdbx_strand_id
1 'polypeptide(L)'
;MMIFYDRDRDYAEVFFKKEANYGESLTKLVMAFKSEKNDKVVGYGFENASRTLFDDLISPSAKLAALLKIIRSKENLTQEQAAGKIGSITFRHYQRLESGEENPTLETIETIMEAFPKADFSVILKHASKAVGA
;
A
#
# COMPACT_ATOMS: atom_id res chain seq x y z
N MET A 1 -8.92 -2.29 5.28
CA MET A 1 -7.64 -3.05 5.27
C MET A 1 -6.71 -2.43 6.32
N MET A 2 -5.68 -3.14 6.78
CA MET A 2 -4.68 -2.59 7.71
C MET A 2 -3.32 -2.54 7.03
N ILE A 3 -2.66 -1.38 7.12
CA ILE A 3 -1.31 -1.19 6.59
C ILE A 3 -0.41 -0.68 7.71
N PHE A 4 0.67 -1.38 7.96
CA PHE A 4 1.79 -0.95 8.78
C PHE A 4 2.99 -0.61 7.88
N TYR A 5 3.73 0.43 8.22
CA TYR A 5 4.97 0.78 7.53
C TYR A 5 5.98 1.31 8.55
N ASP A 6 7.09 0.60 8.67
CA ASP A 6 8.29 1.02 9.39
C ASP A 6 9.24 1.66 8.38
N ARG A 7 9.39 2.99 8.48
CA ARG A 7 10.25 3.75 7.58
C ARG A 7 11.73 3.42 7.79
N ASP A 8 12.15 3.16 9.01
CA ASP A 8 13.57 3.03 9.34
C ASP A 8 14.11 1.68 8.85
N ARG A 9 13.22 0.68 8.76
CA ARG A 9 13.52 -0.65 8.18
C ARG A 9 13.11 -0.81 6.73
N ASP A 10 12.40 0.17 6.16
CA ASP A 10 11.66 0.05 4.90
C ASP A 10 10.85 -1.25 4.81
N TYR A 11 10.08 -1.52 5.88
CA TYR A 11 9.28 -2.74 6.01
C TYR A 11 7.80 -2.39 6.07
N ALA A 12 6.96 -3.15 5.35
CA ALA A 12 5.51 -2.95 5.35
C ALA A 12 4.75 -4.25 5.56
N GLU A 13 3.62 -4.15 6.26
CA GLU A 13 2.64 -5.23 6.34
C GLU A 13 1.31 -4.73 5.81
N VAL A 14 0.69 -5.53 4.95
CA VAL A 14 -0.63 -5.25 4.37
C VAL A 14 -1.55 -6.41 4.70
N PHE A 15 -2.52 -6.19 5.59
CA PHE A 15 -3.53 -7.18 5.96
C PHE A 15 -4.89 -6.81 5.37
N PHE A 16 -5.41 -7.67 4.51
CA PHE A 16 -6.74 -7.55 3.93
C PHE A 16 -7.84 -7.89 4.94
N LYS A 17 -7.52 -8.74 5.92
CA LYS A 17 -8.44 -9.21 6.95
C LYS A 17 -7.72 -9.34 8.30
N LYS A 18 -8.36 -8.89 9.38
CA LYS A 18 -7.84 -9.04 10.75
C LYS A 18 -8.29 -10.38 11.34
N GLU A 19 -7.36 -11.31 11.51
CA GLU A 19 -7.58 -12.57 12.20
C GLU A 19 -6.27 -13.19 12.71
N ALA A 20 -6.36 -14.21 13.57
CA ALA A 20 -5.20 -14.99 13.99
C ALA A 20 -4.54 -15.63 12.77
N ASN A 21 -3.23 -15.43 12.66
CA ASN A 21 -2.46 -15.78 11.49
C ASN A 21 -1.03 -16.16 11.87
N TYR A 22 -0.40 -16.90 10.96
CA TYR A 22 1.01 -17.24 11.04
C TYR A 22 1.71 -16.86 9.73
N GLY A 23 3.01 -16.59 9.82
CA GLY A 23 3.84 -16.16 8.69
C GLY A 23 4.54 -17.33 8.01
N GLU A 24 4.51 -17.35 6.69
CA GLU A 24 5.28 -18.28 5.84
C GLU A 24 6.10 -17.48 4.83
N SER A 25 7.39 -17.78 4.70
CA SER A 25 8.25 -17.11 3.72
C SER A 25 7.85 -17.52 2.30
N LEU A 26 7.37 -16.55 1.51
CA LEU A 26 7.08 -16.76 0.08
C LEU A 26 8.35 -16.55 -0.74
N THR A 27 9.14 -15.54 -0.38
CA THR A 27 10.48 -15.28 -0.92
C THR A 27 11.38 -14.76 0.20
N LYS A 28 12.66 -14.49 -0.10
CA LYS A 28 13.58 -13.82 0.84
C LYS A 28 13.13 -12.43 1.27
N LEU A 29 12.24 -11.78 0.51
CA LEU A 29 11.78 -10.40 0.77
C LEU A 29 10.28 -10.31 1.04
N VAL A 30 9.56 -11.43 0.96
CA VAL A 30 8.10 -11.44 1.09
C VAL A 30 7.66 -12.56 2.01
N MET A 31 6.87 -12.20 3.01
CA MET A 31 6.17 -13.12 3.90
C MET A 31 4.68 -13.14 3.54
N ALA A 32 4.09 -14.31 3.42
CA ALA A 32 2.65 -14.47 3.37
C ALA A 32 2.12 -14.71 4.78
N PHE A 33 1.12 -13.94 5.20
CA PHE A 33 0.39 -14.20 6.44
C PHE A 33 -0.85 -15.04 6.10
N LYS A 34 -0.95 -16.22 6.70
CA LYS A 34 -2.05 -17.17 6.46
C LYS A 34 -2.92 -17.32 7.69
N SER A 35 -4.22 -17.46 7.47
CA SER A 35 -5.21 -17.72 8.50
C SER A 35 -4.95 -19.06 9.20
N GLU A 36 -4.88 -19.05 10.52
CA GLU A 36 -4.79 -20.31 11.29
C GLU A 36 -6.03 -21.20 11.12
N LYS A 37 -7.17 -20.63 10.69
CA LYS A 37 -8.44 -21.34 10.59
C LYS A 37 -8.58 -22.17 9.32
N ASN A 38 -8.02 -21.70 8.21
CA ASN A 38 -8.30 -22.25 6.89
C ASN A 38 -7.15 -22.12 5.88
N ASP A 39 -5.97 -21.71 6.34
CA ASP A 39 -4.76 -21.55 5.55
C ASP A 39 -4.81 -20.52 4.41
N LYS A 40 -5.88 -19.72 4.31
CA LYS A 40 -5.99 -18.68 3.30
C LYS A 40 -5.10 -17.49 3.64
N VAL A 41 -4.47 -16.91 2.61
CA VAL A 41 -3.69 -15.68 2.77
C VAL A 41 -4.60 -14.53 3.21
N VAL A 42 -4.18 -13.85 4.26
CA VAL A 42 -4.87 -12.68 4.84
C VAL A 42 -4.04 -11.40 4.78
N GLY A 43 -2.77 -11.51 4.45
CA GLY A 43 -1.88 -10.38 4.26
C GLY A 43 -0.50 -10.78 3.77
N TYR A 44 0.33 -9.76 3.56
CA TYR A 44 1.72 -9.92 3.18
C TYR A 44 2.61 -8.96 3.97
N GLY A 45 3.80 -9.43 4.31
CA GLY A 45 4.93 -8.64 4.82
C GLY A 45 5.95 -8.44 3.72
N PHE A 46 6.50 -7.24 3.61
CA PHE A 46 7.41 -6.83 2.55
C PHE A 46 8.67 -6.20 3.13
N GLU A 47 9.81 -6.84 2.89
CA GLU A 47 11.14 -6.24 3.08
C GLU A 47 11.49 -5.37 1.89
N ASN A 48 12.20 -4.26 2.10
CA ASN A 48 12.41 -3.23 1.06
C ASN A 48 11.07 -2.81 0.42
N ALA A 49 10.07 -2.57 1.26
CA ALA A 49 8.68 -2.36 0.90
C ALA A 49 8.49 -1.24 -0.14
N SER A 50 9.33 -0.21 -0.12
CA SER A 50 9.31 0.85 -1.13
C SER A 50 9.54 0.35 -2.57
N ARG A 51 10.00 -0.89 -2.74
CA ARG A 51 10.15 -1.58 -4.02
C ARG A 51 9.24 -2.80 -4.15
N THR A 52 9.28 -3.70 -3.17
CA THR A 52 8.68 -5.06 -3.26
C THR A 52 7.16 -5.09 -3.10
N LEU A 53 6.59 -4.12 -2.38
CA LEU A 53 5.14 -4.06 -2.14
C LEU A 53 4.32 -3.90 -3.43
N PHE A 54 4.95 -3.35 -4.48
CA PHE A 54 4.30 -2.99 -5.72
C PHE A 54 4.32 -4.10 -6.78
N ASP A 55 4.73 -5.31 -6.39
CA ASP A 55 4.58 -6.53 -7.19
C ASP A 55 3.11 -7.02 -7.21
N ASP A 56 2.83 -8.14 -7.85
CA ASP A 56 1.45 -8.59 -8.17
C ASP A 56 0.66 -9.24 -7.03
N LEU A 57 1.11 -9.07 -5.80
CA LEU A 57 0.52 -9.74 -4.63
C LEU A 57 -0.71 -9.03 -4.07
N ILE A 58 -0.85 -7.72 -4.35
CA ILE A 58 -1.91 -6.90 -3.80
C ILE A 58 -2.59 -6.07 -4.90
N SER A 59 -3.86 -5.70 -4.69
CA SER A 59 -4.62 -4.93 -5.68
C SER A 59 -4.07 -3.52 -5.88
N PRO A 60 -4.33 -2.86 -7.03
CA PRO A 60 -3.95 -1.47 -7.26
C PRO A 60 -4.43 -0.51 -6.15
N SER A 61 -5.66 -0.69 -5.64
CA SER A 61 -6.18 0.11 -4.51
C SER A 61 -5.35 -0.10 -3.24
N ALA A 62 -4.90 -1.33 -2.98
CA ALA A 62 -4.01 -1.61 -1.84
C ALA A 62 -2.61 -1.01 -2.04
N LYS A 63 -2.07 -1.04 -3.27
CA LYS A 63 -0.82 -0.37 -3.63
C LYS A 63 -0.91 1.14 -3.42
N LEU A 64 -2.01 1.77 -3.84
CA LEU A 64 -2.22 3.20 -3.64
C LEU A 64 -2.27 3.56 -2.15
N ALA A 65 -3.07 2.83 -1.37
CA ALA A 65 -3.17 3.03 0.08
C ALA A 65 -1.80 2.90 0.77
N ALA A 66 -1.01 1.89 0.40
CA ALA A 66 0.34 1.70 0.92
C ALA A 66 1.29 2.82 0.49
N LEU A 67 1.25 3.22 -0.78
CA LEU A 67 2.07 4.30 -1.31
C LEU A 67 1.81 5.61 -0.55
N LEU A 68 0.54 5.97 -0.33
CA LEU A 68 0.16 7.15 0.45
C LEU A 68 0.74 7.11 1.86
N LYS A 69 0.65 5.95 2.53
CA LYS A 69 1.23 5.76 3.86
C LYS A 69 2.75 5.91 3.85
N ILE A 70 3.43 5.33 2.86
CA ILE A 70 4.89 5.42 2.70
C ILE A 70 5.33 6.86 2.48
N ILE A 71 4.70 7.58 1.55
CA ILE A 71 4.96 9.00 1.28
C ILE A 71 4.81 9.81 2.57
N ARG A 72 3.66 9.65 3.22
CA ARG A 72 3.32 10.38 4.44
C ARG A 72 4.32 10.12 5.57
N SER A 73 4.70 8.86 5.81
CA SER A 73 5.69 8.50 6.82
C SER A 73 7.09 9.03 6.48
N LYS A 74 7.48 9.02 5.20
CA LYS A 74 8.77 9.58 4.75
C LYS A 74 8.84 11.09 4.91
N GLU A 75 7.72 11.79 4.75
CA GLU A 75 7.62 13.24 4.96
C GLU A 75 7.29 13.66 6.41
N ASN A 76 7.17 12.70 7.35
CA ASN A 76 6.77 12.95 8.75
C ASN A 76 5.40 13.66 8.91
N LEU A 77 4.45 13.34 8.04
CA LEU A 77 3.13 13.97 8.06
C LEU A 77 2.12 13.13 8.85
N THR A 78 1.20 13.80 9.55
CA THR A 78 -0.05 13.17 9.98
C THR A 78 -1.00 13.02 8.79
N GLN A 79 -2.03 12.18 8.92
CA GLN A 79 -3.03 12.03 7.86
C GLN A 79 -3.77 13.34 7.57
N GLU A 80 -4.01 14.15 8.60
CA GLU A 80 -4.62 15.47 8.46
C GLU A 80 -3.70 16.45 7.71
N GLN A 81 -2.40 16.45 8.03
CA GLN A 81 -1.42 17.28 7.33
C GLN A 81 -1.27 16.87 5.85
N ALA A 82 -1.30 15.56 5.56
CA ALA A 82 -1.27 15.07 4.18
C ALA A 82 -2.52 15.47 3.40
N ALA A 83 -3.71 15.37 4.00
CA ALA A 83 -4.95 15.85 3.39
C ALA A 83 -4.90 17.36 3.14
N GLY A 84 -4.43 18.15 4.11
CA GLY A 84 -4.25 19.60 3.96
C GLY A 84 -3.24 19.98 2.89
N LYS A 85 -2.18 19.18 2.71
CA LYS A 85 -1.19 19.36 1.64
C LYS A 85 -1.76 19.09 0.25
N ILE A 86 -2.68 18.13 0.12
CA ILE A 86 -3.41 17.87 -1.14
C ILE A 86 -4.41 18.98 -1.41
N GLY A 87 -5.07 19.50 -0.37
CA GLY A 87 -5.96 20.67 -0.43
C GLY A 87 -7.32 20.44 -1.09
N SER A 88 -7.40 19.56 -2.10
CA SER A 88 -8.63 19.24 -2.84
C SER A 88 -9.52 18.19 -2.15
N ILE A 89 -9.04 17.55 -1.08
CA ILE A 89 -9.76 16.47 -0.39
C ILE A 89 -9.90 16.72 1.11
N THR A 90 -10.95 16.16 1.70
CA THR A 90 -11.17 16.21 3.15
C THR A 90 -10.27 15.22 3.89
N PHE A 91 -10.04 15.46 5.18
CA PHE A 91 -9.35 14.51 6.05
C PHE A 91 -9.98 13.11 6.01
N ARG A 92 -11.32 13.03 6.05
CA ARG A 92 -12.05 11.76 5.97
C ARG A 92 -11.84 11.03 4.65
N HIS A 93 -11.78 11.77 3.54
CA HIS A 93 -11.49 11.20 2.23
C HIS A 93 -10.07 10.62 2.22
N TYR A 94 -9.06 11.35 2.70
CA TYR A 94 -7.70 10.83 2.82
C TYR A 94 -7.62 9.55 3.68
N GLN A 95 -8.35 9.49 4.81
CA GLN A 95 -8.40 8.30 5.65
C GLN A 95 -8.92 7.07 4.90
N ARG A 96 -9.94 7.24 4.05
CA ARG A 96 -10.52 6.15 3.23
C ARG A 96 -9.58 5.72 2.10
N LEU A 97 -8.85 6.65 1.52
CA LEU A 97 -7.79 6.35 0.54
C LEU A 97 -6.65 5.55 1.19
N GLU A 98 -6.14 5.98 2.34
CA GLU A 98 -5.05 5.28 3.05
C GLU A 98 -5.50 3.96 3.68
N SER A 99 -6.81 3.74 3.89
CA SER A 99 -7.36 2.44 4.33
C SER A 99 -7.69 1.49 3.18
N GLY A 100 -7.61 1.97 1.92
CA GLY A 100 -7.98 1.25 0.71
C GLY A 100 -9.47 0.92 0.60
N GLU A 101 -10.33 1.67 1.30
CA GLU A 101 -11.80 1.51 1.27
C GLU A 101 -12.46 2.29 0.12
N GLU A 102 -11.67 3.04 -0.63
CA GLU A 102 -12.15 3.94 -1.69
C GLU A 102 -11.41 3.71 -2.99
N ASN A 103 -12.16 3.80 -4.10
CA ASN A 103 -11.62 3.79 -5.44
C ASN A 103 -11.63 5.24 -5.96
N PRO A 104 -10.50 5.96 -5.90
CA PRO A 104 -10.46 7.36 -6.29
C PRO A 104 -10.70 7.56 -7.78
N THR A 105 -11.17 8.76 -8.14
CA THR A 105 -11.19 9.21 -9.53
C THR A 105 -9.77 9.49 -10.02
N LEU A 106 -9.56 9.51 -11.34
CA LEU A 106 -8.28 9.93 -11.93
C LEU A 106 -7.91 11.36 -11.51
N GLU A 107 -8.89 12.27 -11.51
CA GLU A 107 -8.72 13.65 -11.01
C GLU A 107 -8.22 13.69 -9.55
N THR A 108 -8.74 12.81 -8.69
CA THR A 108 -8.24 12.70 -7.31
C THR A 108 -6.78 12.25 -7.30
N ILE A 109 -6.41 11.27 -8.12
CA ILE A 109 -5.02 10.80 -8.23
C ILE A 109 -4.11 11.92 -8.76
N GLU A 110 -4.54 12.69 -9.76
CA GLU A 110 -3.79 13.83 -10.30
C GLU A 110 -3.48 14.87 -9.22
N THR A 111 -4.48 15.30 -8.44
CA THR A 111 -4.25 16.28 -7.35
C THR A 111 -3.32 15.75 -6.26
N ILE A 112 -3.35 14.44 -5.99
CA ILE A 112 -2.40 13.80 -5.06
C ILE A 112 -0.99 13.81 -5.65
N MET A 113 -0.83 13.50 -6.94
CA MET A 113 0.47 13.53 -7.63
C MET A 113 1.09 14.93 -7.61
N GLU A 114 0.29 15.96 -7.82
CA GLU A 114 0.72 17.36 -7.73
C GLU A 114 1.21 17.73 -6.32
N ALA A 115 0.54 17.22 -5.28
CA ALA A 115 0.94 17.43 -3.89
C ALA A 115 2.23 16.67 -3.51
N PHE A 116 2.52 15.54 -4.18
CA PHE A 116 3.67 14.67 -3.91
C PHE A 116 4.50 14.37 -5.18
N PRO A 117 5.11 15.38 -5.81
CA PRO A 117 5.73 15.25 -7.14
C PRO A 117 6.98 14.36 -7.18
N LYS A 118 7.56 14.03 -6.01
CA LYS A 118 8.72 13.14 -5.89
C LYS A 118 8.35 11.67 -5.81
N ALA A 119 7.07 11.36 -5.62
CA ALA A 119 6.60 9.98 -5.51
C ALA A 119 6.32 9.38 -6.89
N ASP A 120 6.71 8.13 -7.08
CA ASP A 120 6.41 7.37 -8.30
C ASP A 120 5.05 6.68 -8.15
N PHE A 121 4.01 7.26 -8.73
CA PHE A 121 2.66 6.66 -8.73
C PHE A 121 2.48 5.56 -9.78
N SER A 122 3.41 5.41 -10.74
CA SER A 122 3.31 4.35 -11.75
C SER A 122 3.35 2.94 -11.14
N VAL A 123 3.94 2.83 -9.95
CA VAL A 123 4.05 1.58 -9.18
C VAL A 123 2.69 0.96 -8.84
N ILE A 124 1.62 1.75 -8.74
CA ILE A 124 0.28 1.22 -8.39
C ILE A 124 -0.34 0.44 -9.55
N LEU A 125 0.13 0.68 -10.79
CA LEU A 125 -0.35 0.04 -12.01
C LEU A 125 0.59 -1.08 -12.49
N LYS A 126 1.71 -1.31 -11.79
CA LYS A 126 2.61 -2.41 -12.12
C LYS A 126 1.87 -3.72 -11.92
N HIS A 127 1.87 -4.53 -12.98
CA HIS A 127 1.50 -5.92 -12.92
C HIS A 127 2.72 -6.76 -13.26
N ALA A 128 2.84 -7.97 -12.70
CA ALA A 128 3.79 -8.95 -13.19
C ALA A 128 3.46 -9.15 -14.67
N SER A 129 4.47 -8.96 -15.50
CA SER A 129 4.38 -9.37 -16.90
C SER A 129 3.95 -10.83 -16.87
N LYS A 130 2.75 -11.12 -17.39
CA LYS A 130 2.49 -12.48 -17.86
C LYS A 130 3.61 -12.72 -18.85
N ALA A 131 4.57 -13.57 -18.49
CA ALA A 131 5.44 -14.16 -19.48
C ALA A 131 4.48 -14.73 -20.53
N VAL A 132 4.42 -14.07 -21.68
CA VAL A 132 3.74 -14.62 -22.85
C VAL A 132 4.49 -15.93 -23.07
N GLY A 133 3.82 -17.04 -22.76
CA GLY A 133 4.42 -18.37 -22.83
C GLY A 133 5.11 -18.51 -24.18
N ALA A 134 6.41 -18.72 -24.15
CA ALA A 134 7.18 -19.21 -25.27
C ALA A 134 6.90 -20.70 -25.46
#